data_AF-A0A9E2ZCV6-F1
#
_entry.id   AF-A0A9E2ZCV6-F1
#
_cell.length_a   1.000
_cell.length_b   1.000
_cell.length_c   1.000
_cell.angle_alpha   90.00
_cell.angle_beta   90.00
_cell.angle_gamma   90.00
#
_symmetry.space_group_name_H-M   'P 1'
#
loop_
_entity.id
_entity.type
_entity.pdbx_description
1 polymer ?
#
loop_
_entity_poly.entity_id
_entity_poly.type
_entity_poly.pdbx_seq_one_letter_code
_entity_poly.pdbx_strand_id
1 'polypeptide(L)'
;MPPIAAPFSPSADRRSALDRAHIGDIRGAIGTVPAFDTGPRRTLRRRLLTFLAIAGPGLIVMTADNDAGTMSVFAQAGQGYGTRLLWVLVLLAPVLYIGQEMAARLGAVTGTGHARLILERFGRTWCAFSLGDLMVLNFALLVTEFIGVALSLAYFGISRYVAVPLAAGGLIALSSGGNFRRWESAMYVLVIADLSVIVLAILHHPRPEEIAIGLLPRLRDQGASSWMLLFVALIGTTISPWQIFFQQSNVIDKRITPRWLAYERVDTALGAFVFIAAAGAIMIACAAAFGHSAGHLHLLDAGMIAHALARRSGGFAGAAFALALLNASLLGAGAVSLSSSYATSEVLGVKHSLHRRFKDAKVFHGCAAALIAAAAGTVLIPGAPLGAITTLVQALAGILLPVALVLLLMLCNDSELLGPLTNSRWMNAVAVLAVAAILSLSTMLTITTVFPGAGIAEAAYATAAAFGAGGCLVAIVLFRRRRVTGPRQQLTPWQRRTWSSPALERIAPAERTRAGILTLALLRGYTLVMIMLLLAKLGSLAAT
;
A
#
# COMPACT_ATOMS: atom_id res chain seq x y z
N MET A 1 15.42 -46.56 13.35
CA MET A 1 14.99 -45.25 12.80
C MET A 1 14.54 -44.38 13.96
N PRO A 2 15.11 -43.18 14.19
CA PRO A 2 14.54 -42.26 15.17
C PRO A 2 13.14 -41.85 14.69
N PRO A 3 12.19 -41.61 15.61
CA PRO A 3 10.83 -41.24 15.25
C PRO A 3 10.85 -39.92 14.47
N ILE A 4 10.19 -39.91 13.32
CA ILE A 4 9.90 -38.70 12.55
C ILE A 4 9.11 -37.79 13.49
N ALA A 5 9.77 -36.75 14.00
CA ALA A 5 9.12 -35.75 14.85
C ALA A 5 7.84 -35.26 14.16
N ALA A 6 6.75 -35.16 14.94
CA ALA A 6 5.47 -34.66 14.43
C ALA A 6 5.73 -33.35 13.65
N PRO A 7 5.14 -33.18 12.44
CA PRO A 7 5.61 -32.17 11.49
C PRO A 7 5.57 -30.72 11.96
N PHE A 8 4.93 -30.43 13.10
CA PHE A 8 4.98 -29.16 13.80
C PHE A 8 4.95 -29.38 15.32
N SER A 9 6.11 -29.57 15.92
CA SER A 9 6.38 -29.21 17.32
C SER A 9 6.78 -27.72 17.38
N PRO A 10 6.65 -26.99 18.50
CA PRO A 10 7.28 -25.66 18.65
C PRO A 10 8.77 -25.64 18.26
N SER A 11 9.48 -26.77 18.42
CA SER A 11 10.87 -26.95 17.97
C SER A 11 11.04 -27.14 16.46
N ALA A 12 9.94 -27.32 15.71
CA ALA A 12 9.89 -27.49 14.26
C ALA A 12 9.39 -26.24 13.53
N ASP A 13 8.93 -25.19 14.23
CA ASP A 13 8.67 -23.88 13.60
C ASP A 13 10.03 -23.24 13.26
N ARG A 14 10.51 -23.51 12.04
CA ARG A 14 11.82 -23.05 11.55
C ARG A 14 11.84 -21.57 11.18
N ARG A 15 10.74 -20.84 11.37
CA ARG A 15 10.66 -19.40 11.06
C ARG A 15 11.58 -18.61 11.99
N SER A 16 12.31 -17.65 11.43
CA SER A 16 13.10 -16.68 12.21
C SER A 16 12.18 -15.59 12.79
N ALA A 17 11.25 -15.98 13.66
CA ALA A 17 10.39 -15.02 14.33
C ALA A 17 11.25 -14.12 15.25
N LEU A 18 11.40 -12.85 14.87
CA LEU A 18 12.17 -11.85 15.63
C LEU A 18 11.57 -11.58 17.01
N ASP A 19 10.24 -11.73 17.12
CA ASP A 19 9.50 -11.59 18.37
C ASP A 19 8.70 -12.87 18.65
N ARG A 20 8.79 -13.37 19.89
CA ARG A 20 7.98 -14.51 20.37
C ARG A 20 6.47 -14.25 20.28
N ALA A 21 6.05 -12.99 20.25
CA ALA A 21 4.65 -12.61 20.05
C ALA A 21 4.08 -13.05 18.68
N HIS A 22 4.94 -13.33 17.69
CA HIS A 22 4.56 -13.81 16.36
C HIS A 22 4.36 -15.33 16.28
N ILE A 23 4.58 -16.06 17.38
CA ILE A 23 4.37 -17.51 17.46
C ILE A 23 3.09 -17.80 18.25
N GLY A 24 2.29 -18.74 17.76
CA GLY A 24 1.05 -19.18 18.42
C GLY A 24 -0.15 -19.20 17.48
N ASP A 25 -1.35 -19.28 18.08
CA ASP A 25 -2.59 -19.37 17.32
C ASP A 25 -2.87 -18.10 16.52
N ILE A 26 -3.50 -18.28 15.36
CA ILE A 26 -4.10 -17.19 14.61
C ILE A 26 -5.34 -16.75 15.38
N ARG A 27 -5.34 -15.51 15.86
CA ARG A 27 -6.47 -14.91 16.60
C ARG A 27 -6.98 -13.68 15.87
N GLY A 28 -7.77 -13.93 14.83
CA GLY A 28 -8.38 -12.87 14.04
C GLY A 28 -9.65 -12.30 14.68
N ALA A 29 -10.16 -11.21 14.12
CA ALA A 29 -11.40 -10.56 14.53
C ALA A 29 -12.58 -11.56 14.52
N ILE A 30 -12.73 -12.31 13.43
CA ILE A 30 -13.90 -13.16 13.14
C ILE A 30 -13.61 -14.67 13.39
N GLY A 31 -12.50 -15.01 14.06
CA GLY A 31 -12.26 -16.41 14.45
C GLY A 31 -10.83 -16.73 14.91
N THR A 32 -10.63 -17.99 15.29
CA THR A 32 -9.32 -18.49 15.76
C THR A 32 -8.94 -19.79 15.06
N VAL A 33 -7.68 -19.92 14.63
CA VAL A 33 -7.11 -21.17 14.10
C VAL A 33 -5.94 -21.59 14.98
N PRO A 34 -5.97 -22.80 15.59
CA PRO A 34 -4.87 -23.29 16.40
C PRO A 34 -3.58 -23.43 15.60
N ALA A 35 -2.44 -23.10 16.21
CA ALA A 35 -1.13 -23.13 15.55
C ALA A 35 -0.77 -24.49 14.93
N PHE A 36 -1.20 -25.57 15.59
CA PHE A 36 -0.90 -26.96 15.21
C PHE A 36 -2.05 -27.66 14.48
N ASP A 37 -3.08 -26.94 14.04
CA ASP A 37 -4.19 -27.54 13.32
C ASP A 37 -3.69 -28.08 11.98
N THR A 38 -3.51 -29.41 11.83
CA THR A 38 -3.12 -30.14 10.60
C THR A 38 -4.29 -30.69 9.78
N GLY A 39 -5.52 -30.43 10.22
CA GLY A 39 -6.71 -31.03 9.64
C GLY A 39 -7.04 -30.52 8.22
N PRO A 40 -7.47 -31.40 7.30
CA PRO A 40 -7.97 -30.97 6.00
C PRO A 40 -9.32 -30.24 6.16
N ARG A 41 -9.52 -29.15 5.41
CA ARG A 41 -10.80 -28.43 5.35
C ARG A 41 -11.69 -29.05 4.26
N ARG A 42 -12.39 -30.13 4.60
CA ARG A 42 -13.25 -30.89 3.66
C ARG A 42 -14.61 -30.23 3.41
N THR A 43 -15.21 -29.61 4.43
CA THR A 43 -16.54 -28.99 4.31
C THR A 43 -16.44 -27.49 4.00
N LEU A 44 -17.42 -26.95 3.27
CA LEU A 44 -17.52 -25.52 2.96
C LEU A 44 -17.56 -24.67 4.24
N ARG A 45 -18.35 -25.08 5.24
CA ARG A 45 -18.42 -24.42 6.55
C ARG A 45 -17.05 -24.29 7.22
N ARG A 46 -16.25 -25.36 7.24
CA ARG A 46 -14.90 -25.31 7.84
C ARG A 46 -13.95 -24.43 7.02
N ARG A 47 -14.06 -24.44 5.68
CA ARG A 47 -13.30 -23.53 4.81
C ARG A 47 -13.66 -22.07 5.07
N LEU A 48 -14.95 -21.75 5.16
CA LEU A 48 -15.43 -20.40 5.43
C LEU A 48 -15.01 -19.91 6.82
N LEU A 49 -15.19 -20.71 7.88
CA LEU A 49 -14.73 -20.33 9.23
C LEU A 49 -13.22 -20.13 9.30
N THR A 50 -12.45 -20.94 8.56
CA THR A 50 -11.00 -20.77 8.46
C THR A 50 -10.64 -19.50 7.70
N PHE A 51 -11.34 -19.22 6.60
CA PHE A 51 -11.18 -17.98 5.85
C PHE A 51 -11.47 -16.77 6.73
N LEU A 52 -12.60 -16.73 7.44
CA LEU A 52 -12.97 -15.61 8.33
C LEU A 52 -11.96 -15.39 9.46
N ALA A 53 -11.27 -16.43 9.94
CA ALA A 53 -10.22 -16.29 10.94
C ALA A 53 -8.90 -15.73 10.37
N ILE A 54 -8.63 -15.98 9.08
CA ILE A 54 -7.38 -15.59 8.40
C ILE A 54 -7.53 -14.24 7.69
N ALA A 55 -8.69 -13.99 7.08
CA ALA A 55 -9.03 -12.75 6.38
C ALA A 55 -8.82 -11.56 7.31
N GLY A 56 -8.21 -10.49 6.80
CA GLY A 56 -7.90 -9.28 7.56
C GLY A 56 -6.76 -8.48 6.93
N PRO A 57 -5.53 -9.03 6.83
CA PRO A 57 -4.38 -8.23 6.40
C PRO A 57 -4.56 -7.62 5.01
N GLY A 58 -4.91 -8.44 4.02
CA GLY A 58 -5.17 -8.02 2.65
C GLY A 58 -6.35 -7.07 2.52
N LEU A 59 -7.45 -7.31 3.25
CA LEU A 59 -8.56 -6.36 3.29
C LEU A 59 -8.13 -5.00 3.84
N ILE A 60 -7.51 -4.98 5.02
CA ILE A 60 -7.13 -3.76 5.73
C ILE A 60 -6.14 -2.94 4.90
N VAL A 61 -5.07 -3.55 4.37
CA VAL A 61 -4.05 -2.81 3.62
C VAL A 61 -4.60 -2.20 2.33
N MET A 62 -5.49 -2.91 1.64
CA MET A 62 -6.04 -2.47 0.36
C MET A 62 -7.06 -1.35 0.56
N THR A 63 -7.96 -1.49 1.54
CA THR A 63 -8.96 -0.44 1.82
C THR A 63 -8.34 0.78 2.49
N ALA A 64 -7.27 0.60 3.28
CA ALA A 64 -6.54 1.73 3.85
C ALA A 64 -5.80 2.57 2.81
N ASP A 65 -5.65 2.06 1.59
CA ASP A 65 -5.10 2.81 0.45
C ASP A 65 -6.16 3.71 -0.21
N ASN A 66 -7.46 3.55 0.10
CA ASN A 66 -8.50 4.54 -0.24
C ASN A 66 -8.44 5.77 0.69
N ASP A 67 -7.23 6.23 0.97
CA ASP A 67 -6.93 7.31 1.90
C ASP A 67 -7.41 8.70 1.40
N ALA A 68 -7.23 9.76 2.19
CA ALA A 68 -7.70 11.10 1.80
C ALA A 68 -7.09 11.61 0.48
N GLY A 69 -5.84 11.22 0.21
CA GLY A 69 -5.11 11.57 -0.99
C GLY A 69 -5.70 10.90 -2.23
N THR A 70 -5.88 9.58 -2.17
CA THR A 70 -6.45 8.80 -3.29
C THR A 70 -7.90 9.17 -3.58
N MET A 71 -8.72 9.43 -2.55
CA MET A 71 -10.10 9.92 -2.73
C MET A 71 -10.14 11.21 -3.55
N SER A 72 -9.18 12.13 -3.32
CA SER A 72 -9.07 13.37 -4.08
C SER A 72 -8.72 13.12 -5.54
N VAL A 73 -7.80 12.20 -5.82
CA VAL A 73 -7.40 11.81 -7.18
C VAL A 73 -8.56 11.17 -7.95
N PHE A 74 -9.30 10.24 -7.32
CA PHE A 74 -10.45 9.60 -7.95
C PHE A 74 -11.59 10.59 -8.21
N ALA A 75 -11.82 11.52 -7.28
CA ALA A 75 -12.81 12.58 -7.47
C ALA A 75 -12.44 13.53 -8.61
N GLN A 76 -11.17 13.95 -8.70
CA GLN A 76 -10.66 14.77 -9.82
C GLN A 76 -10.77 14.03 -11.15
N ALA A 77 -10.43 12.74 -11.19
CA ALA A 77 -10.58 11.90 -12.37
C ALA A 77 -12.05 11.80 -12.82
N GLY A 78 -12.97 11.59 -11.89
CA GLY A 78 -14.41 11.54 -12.17
C GLY A 78 -14.97 12.87 -12.65
N GLN A 79 -14.52 13.98 -12.06
CA GLN A 79 -14.92 15.32 -12.47
C GLN A 79 -14.40 15.67 -13.87
N GLY A 80 -13.11 15.43 -14.15
CA GLY A 80 -12.46 15.86 -15.40
C GLY A 80 -12.74 14.95 -16.59
N TYR A 81 -12.89 13.64 -16.36
CA TYR A 81 -12.97 12.63 -17.42
C TYR A 81 -14.25 11.77 -17.37
N GLY A 82 -15.13 12.02 -16.41
CA GLY A 82 -16.33 11.22 -16.21
C GLY A 82 -15.99 9.77 -15.88
N THR A 83 -16.76 8.83 -16.43
CA THR A 83 -16.55 7.38 -16.24
C THR A 83 -15.46 6.79 -17.15
N ARG A 84 -14.81 7.58 -18.00
CA ARG A 84 -13.93 7.08 -19.07
C ARG A 84 -12.61 6.49 -18.56
N LEU A 85 -12.25 6.74 -17.30
CA LEU A 85 -11.05 6.18 -16.68
C LEU A 85 -11.34 4.95 -15.80
N LEU A 86 -12.58 4.44 -15.77
CA LEU A 86 -12.92 3.25 -14.98
C LEU A 86 -12.16 2.00 -15.43
N TRP A 87 -11.92 1.82 -16.74
CA TRP A 87 -11.12 0.70 -17.25
C TRP A 87 -9.67 0.71 -16.72
N VAL A 88 -9.13 1.88 -16.36
CA VAL A 88 -7.80 2.01 -15.76
C VAL A 88 -7.78 1.38 -14.38
N LEU A 89 -8.82 1.61 -13.56
CA LEU A 89 -8.95 0.98 -12.24
C LEU A 89 -9.01 -0.55 -12.35
N VAL A 90 -9.72 -1.08 -13.36
CA VAL A 90 -9.75 -2.53 -13.63
C VAL A 90 -8.38 -3.06 -14.04
N LEU A 91 -7.63 -2.31 -14.85
CA LEU A 91 -6.26 -2.67 -15.25
C LEU A 91 -5.29 -2.67 -14.06
N LEU A 92 -5.57 -1.86 -13.04
CA LEU A 92 -4.75 -1.78 -11.82
C LEU A 92 -4.98 -2.94 -10.86
N ALA A 93 -6.11 -3.66 -10.94
CA ALA A 93 -6.43 -4.79 -10.06
C ALA A 93 -5.35 -5.87 -10.01
N PRO A 94 -4.86 -6.39 -11.15
CA PRO A 94 -3.84 -7.43 -11.15
C PRO A 94 -2.51 -6.90 -10.62
N VAL A 95 -2.17 -5.65 -10.91
CA VAL A 95 -0.93 -5.00 -10.46
C VAL A 95 -0.92 -4.88 -8.93
N LEU A 96 -2.02 -4.35 -8.37
CA LEU A 96 -2.23 -4.24 -6.93
C LEU A 96 -2.22 -5.61 -6.23
N TYR A 97 -2.99 -6.57 -6.76
CA TYR A 97 -3.07 -7.92 -6.20
C TYR A 97 -1.69 -8.61 -6.15
N ILE A 98 -0.91 -8.55 -7.24
CA ILE A 98 0.41 -9.19 -7.29
C ILE A 98 1.37 -8.53 -6.32
N GLY A 99 1.38 -7.20 -6.24
CA GLY A 99 2.19 -6.45 -5.27
C GLY A 99 1.97 -6.93 -3.84
N GLN A 100 0.71 -6.98 -3.41
CA GLN A 100 0.36 -7.38 -2.06
C GLN A 100 0.47 -8.90 -1.81
N GLU A 101 0.20 -9.74 -2.81
CA GLU A 101 0.42 -11.19 -2.68
C GLU A 101 1.90 -11.52 -2.49
N MET A 102 2.80 -10.80 -3.17
CA MET A 102 4.25 -10.93 -2.98
C MET A 102 4.65 -10.56 -1.54
N ALA A 103 4.16 -9.41 -1.02
CA ALA A 103 4.44 -8.98 0.35
C ALA A 103 3.90 -9.98 1.39
N ALA A 104 2.65 -10.41 1.24
CA ALA A 104 2.01 -11.37 2.12
C ALA A 104 2.71 -12.73 2.11
N ARG A 105 3.07 -13.24 0.92
CA ARG A 105 3.80 -14.50 0.78
C ARG A 105 5.18 -14.42 1.40
N LEU A 106 5.90 -13.32 1.18
CA LEU A 106 7.22 -13.13 1.75
C LEU A 106 7.15 -13.16 3.29
N GLY A 107 6.22 -12.41 3.89
CA GLY A 107 6.02 -12.39 5.34
C GLY A 107 5.62 -13.75 5.92
N ALA A 108 4.69 -14.46 5.27
CA ALA A 108 4.27 -15.79 5.72
C ALA A 108 5.43 -16.81 5.70
N VAL A 109 6.31 -16.73 4.70
CA VAL A 109 7.42 -17.70 4.51
C VAL A 109 8.63 -17.38 5.39
N THR A 110 9.00 -16.11 5.53
CA THR A 110 10.19 -15.71 6.30
C THR A 110 9.90 -15.49 7.78
N GLY A 111 8.67 -15.09 8.13
CA GLY A 111 8.35 -14.66 9.50
C GLY A 111 9.05 -13.37 9.93
N THR A 112 9.60 -12.63 8.98
CA THR A 112 10.32 -11.36 9.19
C THR A 112 9.80 -10.30 8.25
N GLY A 113 9.69 -9.06 8.74
CA GLY A 113 9.18 -7.96 7.93
C GLY A 113 10.20 -7.42 6.93
N HIS A 114 9.71 -6.54 6.08
CA HIS A 114 10.39 -6.15 4.85
C HIS A 114 11.71 -5.42 5.12
N ALA A 115 11.71 -4.50 6.10
CA ALA A 115 12.87 -3.71 6.47
C ALA A 115 14.04 -4.60 6.95
N ARG A 116 13.74 -5.62 7.77
CA ARG A 116 14.76 -6.56 8.23
C ARG A 116 15.33 -7.40 7.10
N LEU A 117 14.48 -7.88 6.18
CA LEU A 117 14.97 -8.62 5.02
C LEU A 117 15.91 -7.77 4.15
N ILE A 118 15.61 -6.48 4.00
CA ILE A 118 16.51 -5.58 3.28
C ILE A 118 17.86 -5.46 4.01
N LEU A 119 17.84 -5.32 5.33
CA LEU A 119 19.06 -5.25 6.14
C LEU A 119 19.94 -6.50 5.98
N GLU A 120 19.34 -7.69 6.08
CA GLU A 120 20.07 -8.95 6.02
C GLU A 120 20.59 -9.26 4.60
N ARG A 121 19.81 -8.96 3.56
CA ARG A 121 20.16 -9.33 2.18
C ARG A 121 20.99 -8.27 1.46
N PHE A 122 20.68 -6.99 1.65
CA PHE A 122 21.33 -5.89 0.92
C PHE A 122 22.28 -5.05 1.79
N GLY A 123 22.21 -5.20 3.11
CA GLY A 123 23.09 -4.53 4.07
C GLY A 123 22.56 -3.19 4.57
N ARG A 124 23.32 -2.58 5.48
CA ARG A 124 22.94 -1.38 6.24
C ARG A 124 22.61 -0.17 5.38
N THR A 125 23.34 0.07 4.30
CA THR A 125 23.14 1.25 3.46
C THR A 125 21.77 1.23 2.77
N TRP A 126 21.38 0.10 2.18
CA TRP A 126 20.09 -0.04 1.52
C TRP A 126 18.93 -0.07 2.50
N CYS A 127 19.14 -0.67 3.68
CA CYS A 127 18.17 -0.61 4.75
C CYS A 127 17.95 0.82 5.25
N ALA A 128 19.02 1.59 5.48
CA ALA A 128 18.90 2.98 5.95
C ALA A 128 18.22 3.86 4.89
N PHE A 129 18.54 3.66 3.61
CA PHE A 129 17.90 4.35 2.51
C PHE A 129 16.39 4.03 2.43
N SER A 130 16.03 2.76 2.33
CA SER A 130 14.63 2.35 2.21
C SER A 130 13.79 2.66 3.46
N LEU A 131 14.36 2.52 4.66
CA LEU A 131 13.69 2.92 5.90
C LEU A 131 13.53 4.44 5.99
N GLY A 132 14.56 5.21 5.58
CA GLY A 132 14.49 6.67 5.53
C GLY A 132 13.40 7.15 4.58
N ASP A 133 13.36 6.61 3.37
CA ASP A 133 12.32 6.90 2.37
C ASP A 133 10.93 6.60 2.92
N LEU A 134 10.75 5.44 3.58
CA LEU A 134 9.50 5.07 4.22
C LEU A 134 9.11 6.06 5.33
N MET A 135 10.04 6.46 6.19
CA MET A 135 9.73 7.39 7.29
C MET A 135 9.28 8.76 6.78
N VAL A 136 9.99 9.30 5.79
CA VAL A 136 9.65 10.60 5.19
C VAL A 136 8.29 10.52 4.51
N LEU A 137 8.07 9.49 3.69
CA LEU A 137 6.81 9.32 2.99
C LEU A 137 5.64 9.09 3.96
N ASN A 138 5.81 8.24 4.96
CA ASN A 138 4.74 7.95 5.92
C ASN A 138 4.39 9.17 6.77
N PHE A 139 5.38 10.00 7.14
CA PHE A 139 5.09 11.27 7.79
C PHE A 139 4.24 12.18 6.90
N ALA A 140 4.63 12.33 5.64
CA ALA A 140 3.90 13.11 4.64
C ALA A 140 2.47 12.59 4.41
N LEU A 141 2.29 11.28 4.27
CA LEU A 141 0.98 10.63 4.16
C LEU A 141 0.14 10.85 5.41
N LEU A 142 0.71 10.68 6.61
CA LEU A 142 -0.01 10.96 7.86
C LEU A 142 -0.49 12.41 7.96
N VAL A 143 0.29 13.38 7.47
CA VAL A 143 -0.16 14.78 7.39
C VAL A 143 -1.40 14.88 6.49
N THR A 144 -1.39 14.19 5.34
CA THR A 144 -2.54 14.14 4.42
C THR A 144 -3.76 13.49 5.06
N GLU A 145 -3.58 12.43 5.85
CA GLU A 145 -4.69 11.81 6.57
C GLU A 145 -5.28 12.74 7.64
N PHE A 146 -4.44 13.45 8.40
CA PHE A 146 -4.95 14.42 9.37
C PHE A 146 -5.59 15.65 8.70
N ILE A 147 -5.17 16.01 7.49
CA ILE A 147 -5.88 16.99 6.65
C ILE A 147 -7.29 16.47 6.33
N GLY A 148 -7.42 15.22 5.89
CA GLY A 148 -8.72 14.59 5.63
C GLY A 148 -9.63 14.56 6.87
N VAL A 149 -9.09 14.24 8.06
CA VAL A 149 -9.81 14.35 9.34
C VAL A 149 -10.27 15.79 9.61
N ALA A 150 -9.39 16.77 9.42
CA ALA A 150 -9.72 18.17 9.67
C ALA A 150 -10.84 18.67 8.75
N LEU A 151 -10.77 18.36 7.46
CA LEU A 151 -11.72 18.81 6.46
C LEU A 151 -13.08 18.12 6.58
N SER A 152 -13.08 16.81 6.83
CA SER A 152 -14.31 16.04 7.02
C SER A 152 -15.10 16.52 8.23
N LEU A 153 -14.45 16.77 9.37
CA LEU A 153 -15.12 17.26 10.57
C LEU A 153 -15.44 18.75 10.51
N ALA A 154 -14.67 19.55 9.76
CA ALA A 154 -15.00 20.94 9.48
C ALA A 154 -16.33 21.07 8.69
N TYR A 155 -16.66 20.11 7.81
CA TYR A 155 -17.96 20.06 7.14
C TYR A 155 -19.14 20.03 8.14
N PHE A 156 -18.95 19.38 9.29
CA PHE A 156 -19.93 19.31 10.38
C PHE A 156 -19.82 20.47 11.40
N GLY A 157 -18.98 21.47 11.13
CA GLY A 157 -18.75 22.60 12.02
C GLY A 157 -17.81 22.29 13.20
N ILE A 158 -17.14 21.14 13.20
CA ILE A 158 -16.18 20.79 14.25
C ILE A 158 -14.81 21.35 13.88
N SER A 159 -14.23 22.13 14.80
CA SER A 159 -12.92 22.75 14.61
C SER A 159 -11.79 21.72 14.50
N ARG A 160 -10.82 21.96 13.62
CA ARG A 160 -9.61 21.13 13.47
C ARG A 160 -8.82 20.98 14.78
N TYR A 161 -8.88 22.00 15.66
CA TYR A 161 -8.23 21.99 16.98
C TYR A 161 -8.84 20.98 17.95
N VAL A 162 -10.04 20.47 17.66
CA VAL A 162 -10.68 19.39 18.40
C VAL A 162 -10.58 18.07 17.63
N ALA A 163 -10.91 18.10 16.34
CA ALA A 163 -10.94 16.93 15.46
C ALA A 163 -9.61 16.18 15.40
N VAL A 164 -8.51 16.90 15.12
CA VAL A 164 -7.19 16.28 14.89
C VAL A 164 -6.61 15.66 16.18
N PRO A 165 -6.59 16.35 17.34
CA PRO A 165 -6.14 15.73 18.59
C PRO A 165 -6.98 14.54 19.03
N LEU A 166 -8.31 14.59 18.83
CA LEU A 166 -9.20 13.48 19.14
C LEU A 166 -8.87 12.24 18.30
N ALA A 167 -8.72 12.42 16.99
CA ALA A 167 -8.34 11.34 16.07
C ALA A 167 -6.95 10.77 16.42
N ALA A 168 -5.96 11.64 16.65
CA ALA A 168 -4.61 11.25 17.03
C ALA A 168 -4.60 10.45 18.34
N GLY A 169 -5.29 10.92 19.37
CA GLY A 169 -5.44 10.23 20.65
C GLY A 169 -6.15 8.88 20.50
N GLY A 170 -7.20 8.82 19.70
CA GLY A 170 -7.94 7.59 19.38
C GLY A 170 -7.06 6.54 18.71
N LEU A 171 -6.27 6.93 17.70
CA LEU A 171 -5.35 6.04 16.99
C LEU A 171 -4.22 5.52 17.89
N ILE A 172 -3.63 6.39 18.71
CA ILE A 172 -2.60 6.00 19.68
C ILE A 172 -3.16 5.02 20.72
N ALA A 173 -4.36 5.29 21.23
CA ALA A 173 -5.03 4.41 22.20
C ALA A 173 -5.34 3.04 21.57
N LEU A 174 -5.81 3.03 20.33
CA LEU A 174 -6.15 1.82 19.59
C LEU A 174 -4.93 0.95 19.31
N SER A 175 -3.81 1.53 18.89
CA SER A 175 -2.56 0.80 18.63
C SER A 175 -1.91 0.29 19.92
N SER A 176 -1.96 1.08 21.00
CA SER A 176 -1.30 0.77 22.28
C SER A 176 -2.01 -0.27 23.15
N GLY A 177 -3.19 -0.75 22.74
CA GLY A 177 -4.06 -1.64 23.52
C GLY A 177 -3.52 -3.06 23.79
N GLY A 178 -2.47 -3.48 23.07
CA GLY A 178 -1.81 -4.79 23.25
C GLY A 178 -2.70 -5.99 22.95
N ASN A 179 -3.71 -5.82 22.11
CA ASN A 179 -4.58 -6.90 21.66
C ASN A 179 -4.84 -6.75 20.16
N PHE A 180 -4.10 -7.51 19.35
CA PHE A 180 -4.23 -7.55 17.91
C PHE A 180 -5.69 -7.73 17.47
N ARG A 181 -6.44 -8.63 18.12
CA ARG A 181 -7.84 -8.89 17.76
C ARG A 181 -8.73 -7.67 17.92
N ARG A 182 -8.49 -6.84 18.93
CA ARG A 182 -9.25 -5.58 19.13
C ARG A 182 -8.91 -4.56 18.06
N TRP A 183 -7.63 -4.38 17.78
CA TRP A 183 -7.17 -3.49 16.73
C TRP A 183 -7.73 -3.93 15.37
N GLU A 184 -7.62 -5.22 15.03
CA GLU A 184 -8.11 -5.76 13.76
C GLU A 184 -9.64 -5.63 13.65
N SER A 185 -10.37 -5.87 14.75
CA SER A 185 -11.84 -5.68 14.74
C SER A 185 -12.22 -4.22 14.50
N ALA A 186 -11.47 -3.26 15.04
CA ALA A 186 -11.70 -1.84 14.78
C ALA A 186 -11.41 -1.48 13.31
N MET A 187 -10.31 -1.98 12.75
CA MET A 187 -10.01 -1.80 11.32
C MET A 187 -11.10 -2.40 10.44
N TYR A 188 -11.66 -3.56 10.81
CA TYR A 188 -12.78 -4.17 10.10
C TYR A 188 -14.04 -3.30 10.07
N VAL A 189 -14.34 -2.59 11.16
CA VAL A 189 -15.45 -1.63 11.17
C VAL A 189 -15.20 -0.52 10.16
N LEU A 190 -13.96 0.00 10.09
CA LEU A 190 -13.59 1.02 9.12
C LEU A 190 -13.62 0.51 7.67
N VAL A 191 -13.16 -0.73 7.43
CA VAL A 191 -13.24 -1.42 6.12
C VAL A 191 -14.70 -1.54 5.66
N ILE A 192 -15.62 -1.92 6.56
CA ILE A 192 -17.04 -2.03 6.24
C ILE A 192 -17.64 -0.64 6.01
N ALA A 193 -17.25 0.36 6.81
CA ALA A 193 -17.70 1.73 6.64
C ALA A 193 -17.21 2.34 5.32
N ASP A 194 -16.07 1.92 4.77
CA ASP A 194 -15.57 2.35 3.46
C ASP A 194 -16.54 1.98 2.32
N LEU A 195 -17.26 0.87 2.46
CA LEU A 195 -18.29 0.46 1.49
C LEU A 195 -19.47 1.44 1.41
N SER A 196 -19.62 2.37 2.36
CA SER A 196 -20.63 3.44 2.28
C SER A 196 -20.45 4.34 1.05
N VAL A 197 -19.24 4.42 0.50
CA VAL A 197 -18.95 5.15 -0.74
C VAL A 197 -19.68 4.55 -1.94
N ILE A 198 -19.94 3.25 -1.94
CA ILE A 198 -20.73 2.60 -2.98
C ILE A 198 -22.19 3.06 -2.92
N VAL A 199 -22.72 3.26 -1.71
CA VAL A 199 -24.07 3.79 -1.51
C VAL A 199 -24.16 5.22 -2.07
N LEU A 200 -23.14 6.06 -1.84
CA LEU A 200 -23.05 7.39 -2.45
C LEU A 200 -23.16 7.29 -3.98
N ALA A 201 -22.38 6.42 -4.63
CA ALA A 201 -22.42 6.27 -6.07
C ALA A 201 -23.81 5.86 -6.58
N ILE A 202 -24.49 4.93 -5.91
CA ILE A 202 -25.84 4.48 -6.28
C ILE A 202 -26.87 5.61 -6.16
N LEU A 203 -26.79 6.43 -5.10
CA LEU A 203 -27.71 7.54 -4.87
C LEU A 203 -27.64 8.63 -5.94
N HIS A 204 -26.51 8.76 -6.64
CA HIS A 204 -26.38 9.68 -7.77
C HIS A 204 -26.99 9.15 -9.08
N HIS A 205 -27.67 7.99 -9.05
CA HIS A 205 -28.34 7.38 -10.19
C HIS A 205 -27.50 7.39 -11.48
N PRO A 206 -26.28 6.81 -11.45
CA PRO A 206 -25.41 6.83 -12.61
C PRO A 206 -26.04 6.02 -13.74
N ARG A 207 -25.92 6.52 -14.97
CA ARG A 207 -26.43 5.82 -16.15
C ARG A 207 -25.60 4.54 -16.35
N PRO A 208 -26.20 3.34 -16.31
CA PRO A 208 -25.45 2.09 -16.45
C PRO A 208 -24.67 2.00 -17.76
N GLU A 209 -25.21 2.63 -18.81
CA GLU A 209 -24.58 2.70 -20.13
C GLU A 209 -23.25 3.46 -20.09
N GLU A 210 -23.16 4.57 -19.35
CA GLU A 210 -21.93 5.36 -19.19
C GLU A 210 -20.87 4.60 -18.39
N ILE A 211 -21.29 3.80 -17.41
CA ILE A 211 -20.39 2.91 -16.66
C ILE A 211 -19.86 1.81 -17.59
N ALA A 212 -20.75 1.14 -18.33
CA ALA A 212 -20.37 0.06 -19.24
C ALA A 212 -19.40 0.53 -20.32
N ILE A 213 -19.64 1.72 -20.90
CA ILE A 213 -18.73 2.34 -21.86
C ILE A 213 -17.40 2.72 -21.18
N GLY A 214 -17.45 3.24 -19.95
CA GLY A 214 -16.26 3.63 -19.18
C GLY A 214 -15.33 2.47 -18.81
N LEU A 215 -15.87 1.25 -18.73
CA LEU A 215 -15.11 0.02 -18.51
C LEU A 215 -14.41 -0.51 -19.77
N LEU A 216 -14.76 0.02 -20.95
CA LEU A 216 -14.07 -0.32 -22.19
C LEU A 216 -12.83 0.57 -22.36
N PRO A 217 -11.67 0.02 -22.79
CA PRO A 217 -10.46 0.79 -23.04
C PRO A 217 -10.62 1.60 -24.34
N ARG A 218 -11.36 2.71 -24.27
CA ARG A 218 -11.58 3.65 -25.38
C ARG A 218 -10.96 5.00 -25.05
N LEU A 219 -9.88 5.33 -25.74
CA LEU A 219 -9.29 6.67 -25.74
C LEU A 219 -10.00 7.48 -26.84
N ARG A 220 -10.66 8.58 -26.49
CA ARG A 220 -11.25 9.51 -27.49
C ARG A 220 -10.51 10.84 -27.44
N ASP A 221 -10.29 11.44 -28.62
CA ASP A 221 -9.45 12.61 -28.95
C ASP A 221 -9.65 13.86 -28.07
N GLN A 222 -9.28 13.79 -26.80
CA GLN A 222 -9.28 14.93 -25.88
C GLN A 222 -7.87 15.13 -25.36
N GLY A 223 -7.03 15.83 -26.14
CA GLY A 223 -5.72 16.35 -25.76
C GLY A 223 -4.81 15.36 -25.02
N ALA A 224 -3.88 14.73 -25.75
CA ALA A 224 -2.96 13.69 -25.27
C ALA A 224 -2.30 13.98 -23.89
N SER A 225 -2.10 15.26 -23.59
CA SER A 225 -1.41 15.78 -22.42
C SER A 225 -2.13 15.63 -21.08
N SER A 226 -3.41 15.99 -20.97
CA SER A 226 -4.08 16.12 -19.66
C SER A 226 -4.57 14.77 -19.12
N TRP A 227 -5.05 13.87 -20.00
CA TRP A 227 -5.50 12.55 -19.55
C TRP A 227 -4.31 11.67 -19.15
N MET A 228 -3.14 11.84 -19.79
CA MET A 228 -1.92 11.12 -19.41
C MET A 228 -1.50 11.48 -17.99
N LEU A 229 -1.59 12.74 -17.57
CA LEU A 229 -1.24 13.16 -16.20
C LEU A 229 -2.15 12.56 -15.13
N LEU A 230 -3.47 12.46 -15.40
CA LEU A 230 -4.39 11.80 -14.47
C LEU A 230 -4.29 10.28 -14.52
N PHE A 231 -4.03 9.68 -15.69
CA PHE A 231 -3.69 8.27 -15.82
C PHE A 231 -2.42 7.91 -15.03
N VAL A 232 -1.39 8.77 -15.13
CA VAL A 232 -0.16 8.72 -14.32
C VAL A 232 -0.49 8.75 -12.83
N ALA A 233 -1.29 9.74 -12.39
CA ALA A 233 -1.65 9.90 -11.00
C ALA A 233 -2.38 8.67 -10.46
N LEU A 234 -3.38 8.15 -11.18
CA LEU A 234 -4.14 6.95 -10.80
C LEU A 234 -3.24 5.73 -10.59
N ILE A 235 -2.24 5.52 -11.46
CA ILE A 235 -1.31 4.39 -11.30
C ILE A 235 -0.37 4.62 -10.11
N GLY A 236 0.17 5.83 -9.98
CA GLY A 236 1.11 6.18 -8.91
C GLY A 236 0.52 6.10 -7.52
N THR A 237 -0.79 6.33 -7.38
CA THR A 237 -1.50 6.33 -6.09
C THR A 237 -2.06 4.96 -5.68
N THR A 238 -1.96 3.93 -6.53
CA THR A 238 -2.58 2.62 -6.27
C THR A 238 -1.64 1.65 -5.56
N ILE A 239 -0.34 1.89 -5.55
CA ILE A 239 0.59 1.11 -4.74
C ILE A 239 1.43 2.10 -3.97
N SER A 240 1.46 1.94 -2.65
CA SER A 240 2.28 2.77 -1.78
C SER A 240 3.35 1.91 -1.10
N PRO A 241 4.58 2.42 -0.88
CA PRO A 241 5.64 1.68 -0.17
C PRO A 241 5.17 1.10 1.15
N TRP A 242 4.45 1.89 1.94
CA TRP A 242 4.02 1.51 3.27
C TRP A 242 3.14 0.26 3.26
N GLN A 243 2.34 0.04 2.20
CA GLN A 243 1.51 -1.15 2.10
C GLN A 243 2.35 -2.42 2.09
N ILE A 244 3.50 -2.42 1.40
CA ILE A 244 4.41 -3.58 1.33
C ILE A 244 4.94 -3.93 2.72
N PHE A 245 5.43 -2.92 3.45
CA PHE A 245 5.97 -3.12 4.80
C PHE A 245 4.85 -3.56 5.75
N PHE A 246 3.72 -2.86 5.73
CA PHE A 246 2.59 -3.14 6.59
C PHE A 246 1.96 -4.51 6.33
N GLN A 247 1.66 -4.86 5.07
CA GLN A 247 1.06 -6.15 4.71
C GLN A 247 1.93 -7.30 5.19
N GLN A 248 3.24 -7.18 4.97
CA GLN A 248 4.19 -8.20 5.39
C GLN A 248 4.21 -8.36 6.92
N SER A 249 4.33 -7.26 7.66
CA SER A 249 4.37 -7.28 9.13
C SER A 249 3.02 -7.69 9.75
N ASN A 250 1.89 -7.30 9.15
CA ASN A 250 0.56 -7.64 9.62
C ASN A 250 0.24 -9.14 9.44
N VAL A 251 0.68 -9.74 8.31
CA VAL A 251 0.61 -11.20 8.09
C VAL A 251 1.41 -11.96 9.16
N ILE A 252 2.57 -11.43 9.56
CA ILE A 252 3.41 -11.99 10.62
C ILE A 252 2.76 -11.84 11.98
N ASP A 253 2.20 -10.66 12.29
CA ASP A 253 1.55 -10.38 13.58
C ASP A 253 0.26 -11.19 13.76
N LYS A 254 -0.44 -11.43 12.66
CA LYS A 254 -1.57 -12.37 12.59
C LYS A 254 -1.16 -13.84 12.66
N ARG A 255 0.15 -14.12 12.55
CA ARG A 255 0.77 -15.45 12.63
C ARG A 255 0.39 -16.37 11.48
N ILE A 256 0.08 -15.81 10.32
CA ILE A 256 -0.26 -16.58 9.12
C ILE A 256 0.99 -17.36 8.68
N THR A 257 0.79 -18.65 8.38
CA THR A 257 1.85 -19.54 7.91
C THR A 257 1.67 -19.84 6.42
N PRO A 258 2.71 -20.32 5.72
CA PRO A 258 2.66 -20.63 4.29
C PRO A 258 1.56 -21.61 3.92
N ARG A 259 1.14 -22.44 4.88
CA ARG A 259 0.02 -23.36 4.72
C ARG A 259 -1.30 -22.65 4.45
N TRP A 260 -1.51 -21.53 5.10
CA TRP A 260 -2.74 -20.75 5.05
C TRP A 260 -2.71 -19.69 3.94
N LEU A 261 -1.61 -19.61 3.18
CA LEU A 261 -1.39 -18.64 2.11
C LEU A 261 -2.50 -18.65 1.03
N ALA A 262 -3.15 -19.79 0.80
CA ALA A 262 -4.28 -19.84 -0.14
C ALA A 262 -5.48 -19.00 0.33
N TYR A 263 -5.74 -18.93 1.63
CA TYR A 263 -6.80 -18.08 2.19
C TYR A 263 -6.37 -16.62 2.20
N GLU A 264 -5.11 -16.35 2.51
CA GLU A 264 -4.54 -15.00 2.45
C GLU A 264 -4.59 -14.42 1.04
N ARG A 265 -4.36 -15.24 0.00
CA ARG A 265 -4.53 -14.83 -1.40
C ARG A 265 -5.97 -14.44 -1.72
N VAL A 266 -6.95 -15.15 -1.18
CA VAL A 266 -8.37 -14.79 -1.35
C VAL A 266 -8.67 -13.49 -0.61
N ASP A 267 -8.11 -13.28 0.57
CA ASP A 267 -8.22 -12.03 1.33
C ASP A 267 -7.61 -10.84 0.57
N THR A 268 -6.41 -11.01 0.02
CA THR A 268 -5.74 -10.02 -0.83
C THR A 268 -6.55 -9.70 -2.09
N ALA A 269 -7.14 -10.71 -2.73
CA ALA A 269 -7.99 -10.52 -3.91
C ALA A 269 -9.29 -9.77 -3.56
N LEU A 270 -9.91 -10.10 -2.43
CA LEU A 270 -11.09 -9.40 -1.94
C LEU A 270 -10.76 -7.95 -1.58
N GLY A 271 -9.61 -7.68 -0.95
CA GLY A 271 -9.11 -6.34 -0.68
C GLY A 271 -8.95 -5.51 -1.96
N ALA A 272 -8.28 -6.07 -2.98
CA ALA A 272 -8.13 -5.40 -4.27
C ALA A 272 -9.48 -5.10 -4.94
N PHE A 273 -10.46 -6.00 -4.83
CA PHE A 273 -11.81 -5.77 -5.33
C PHE A 273 -12.51 -4.63 -4.59
N VAL A 274 -12.45 -4.61 -3.26
CA VAL A 274 -13.06 -3.53 -2.45
C VAL A 274 -12.43 -2.18 -2.77
N PHE A 275 -11.10 -2.12 -2.87
CA PHE A 275 -10.37 -0.91 -3.27
C PHE A 275 -10.90 -0.36 -4.61
N ILE A 276 -10.96 -1.20 -5.66
CA ILE A 276 -11.43 -0.78 -6.98
C ILE A 276 -12.89 -0.39 -6.97
N ALA A 277 -13.73 -1.12 -6.24
CA ALA A 277 -15.15 -0.81 -6.14
C ALA A 277 -15.38 0.56 -5.49
N ALA A 278 -14.66 0.86 -4.40
CA ALA A 278 -14.72 2.16 -3.74
C ALA A 278 -14.14 3.28 -4.62
N ALA A 279 -12.95 3.09 -5.21
CA ALA A 279 -12.35 4.05 -6.14
C ALA A 279 -13.27 4.36 -7.32
N GLY A 280 -13.86 3.32 -7.93
CA GLY A 280 -14.83 3.44 -9.01
C GLY A 280 -16.11 4.15 -8.56
N ALA A 281 -16.59 3.88 -7.35
CA ALA A 281 -17.76 4.55 -6.79
C ALA A 281 -17.53 6.06 -6.60
N ILE A 282 -16.37 6.49 -6.09
CA ILE A 282 -16.01 7.91 -5.98
C ILE A 282 -16.00 8.57 -7.37
N MET A 283 -15.34 7.92 -8.33
CA MET A 283 -15.23 8.42 -9.71
C MET A 283 -16.61 8.56 -10.35
N ILE A 284 -17.49 7.57 -10.20
CA ILE A 284 -18.87 7.57 -10.71
C ILE A 284 -19.70 8.67 -10.04
N ALA A 285 -19.64 8.80 -8.72
CA ALA A 285 -20.37 9.83 -7.98
C ALA A 285 -19.97 11.24 -8.43
N CYS A 286 -18.66 11.50 -8.57
CA CYS A 286 -18.15 12.78 -9.03
C CYS A 286 -18.46 13.03 -10.50
N ALA A 287 -18.41 12.00 -11.36
CA ALA A 287 -18.80 12.09 -12.76
C ALA A 287 -20.28 12.48 -12.91
N ALA A 288 -21.17 11.83 -12.16
CA ALA A 288 -22.59 12.12 -12.17
C ALA A 288 -22.91 13.53 -11.64
N ALA A 289 -22.24 13.95 -10.57
CA ALA A 289 -22.45 15.27 -9.96
C ALA A 289 -21.86 16.43 -10.79
N PHE A 290 -20.68 16.23 -11.39
CA PHE A 290 -19.88 17.33 -11.95
C PHE A 290 -19.51 17.20 -13.42
N GLY A 291 -19.59 16.02 -14.05
CA GLY A 291 -19.03 15.74 -15.38
C GLY A 291 -19.60 16.55 -16.55
N HIS A 292 -20.70 17.28 -16.35
CA HIS A 292 -21.32 18.17 -17.34
C HIS A 292 -21.14 19.67 -17.04
N SER A 293 -20.42 20.02 -15.98
CA SER A 293 -20.25 21.40 -15.56
C SER A 293 -19.10 22.03 -16.34
N ALA A 294 -19.38 23.01 -17.20
CA ALA A 294 -18.39 23.70 -18.05
C ALA A 294 -17.31 24.47 -17.26
N GLY A 295 -17.43 24.58 -15.93
CA GLY A 295 -16.38 25.08 -15.06
C GLY A 295 -15.50 23.92 -14.59
N HIS A 296 -14.22 23.95 -14.97
CA HIS A 296 -13.20 23.23 -14.22
C HIS A 296 -13.18 23.80 -12.80
N LEU A 297 -14.05 23.31 -11.90
CA LEU A 297 -13.86 23.55 -10.48
C LEU A 297 -12.48 22.97 -10.19
N HIS A 298 -11.50 23.82 -9.91
CA HIS A 298 -10.22 23.38 -9.38
C HIS A 298 -10.48 22.88 -7.95
N LEU A 299 -11.09 21.69 -7.83
CA LEU A 299 -11.33 20.99 -6.58
C LEU A 299 -9.99 20.41 -6.12
N LEU A 300 -9.17 21.29 -5.55
CA LEU A 300 -7.84 20.96 -5.05
C LEU A 300 -7.87 20.09 -3.79
N ASP A 301 -9.03 19.94 -3.13
CA ASP A 301 -9.11 19.33 -1.82
C ASP A 301 -10.44 18.61 -1.56
N ALA A 302 -10.40 17.53 -0.79
CA ALA A 302 -11.52 16.63 -0.50
C ALA A 302 -12.67 17.33 0.24
N GLY A 303 -12.37 18.31 1.09
CA GLY A 303 -13.40 19.13 1.75
C GLY A 303 -14.25 19.95 0.77
N MET A 304 -13.64 20.46 -0.30
CA MET A 304 -14.38 21.20 -1.34
C MET A 304 -15.31 20.27 -2.13
N ILE A 305 -14.92 19.02 -2.32
CA ILE A 305 -15.77 18.00 -2.96
C ILE A 305 -17.02 17.74 -2.12
N ALA A 306 -16.89 17.59 -0.79
CA ALA A 306 -18.04 17.43 0.11
C ALA A 306 -19.04 18.58 -0.01
N HIS A 307 -18.57 19.83 0.03
CA HIS A 307 -19.43 21.02 -0.14
C HIS A 307 -20.01 21.15 -1.55
N ALA A 308 -19.27 20.76 -2.58
CA ALA A 308 -19.77 20.76 -3.95
C ALA A 308 -20.88 19.70 -4.14
N LEU A 309 -20.71 18.50 -3.57
CA LEU A 309 -21.72 17.44 -3.57
C LEU A 309 -22.96 17.89 -2.80
N ALA A 310 -22.78 18.55 -1.64
CA ALA A 310 -23.88 19.11 -0.86
C ALA A 310 -24.75 20.09 -1.66
N ARG A 311 -24.10 21.00 -2.40
CA ARG A 311 -24.78 22.01 -3.23
C ARG A 311 -25.50 21.40 -4.44
N ARG A 312 -24.92 20.35 -5.04
CA ARG A 312 -25.41 19.77 -6.29
C ARG A 312 -26.46 18.69 -6.08
N SER A 313 -26.29 17.85 -5.06
CA SER A 313 -27.05 16.62 -4.85
C SER A 313 -27.70 16.55 -3.45
N GLY A 314 -27.67 17.64 -2.70
CA GLY A 314 -28.29 17.77 -1.39
C GLY A 314 -27.34 17.48 -0.23
N GLY A 315 -27.69 17.99 0.96
CA GLY A 315 -26.85 17.92 2.17
C GLY A 315 -26.46 16.51 2.58
N PHE A 316 -27.31 15.51 2.33
CA PHE A 316 -26.98 14.10 2.60
C PHE A 316 -25.75 13.61 1.82
N ALA A 317 -25.65 13.94 0.53
CA ALA A 317 -24.52 13.50 -0.31
C ALA A 317 -23.20 14.10 0.17
N GLY A 318 -23.20 15.38 0.54
CA GLY A 318 -22.03 16.03 1.12
C GLY A 318 -21.64 15.46 2.48
N ALA A 319 -22.61 15.22 3.36
CA ALA A 319 -22.39 14.62 4.67
C ALA A 319 -21.85 13.19 4.57
N ALA A 320 -22.42 12.36 3.71
CA ALA A 320 -21.94 11.00 3.50
C ALA A 320 -20.53 10.97 2.88
N PHE A 321 -20.20 11.89 1.97
CA PHE A 321 -18.83 12.02 1.46
C PHE A 321 -17.85 12.47 2.54
N ALA A 322 -18.24 13.44 3.39
CA ALA A 322 -17.41 13.88 4.52
C ALA A 322 -17.17 12.73 5.52
N LEU A 323 -18.18 11.91 5.82
CA LEU A 323 -18.00 10.72 6.67
C LEU A 323 -17.12 9.65 6.02
N ALA A 324 -17.24 9.43 4.71
CA ALA A 324 -16.36 8.53 3.98
C ALA A 324 -14.90 9.00 4.03
N LEU A 325 -14.67 10.31 3.83
CA LEU A 325 -13.35 10.92 3.94
C LEU A 325 -12.78 10.77 5.36
N LEU A 326 -13.59 10.99 6.40
CA LEU A 326 -13.17 10.77 7.79
C LEU A 326 -12.75 9.31 8.02
N ASN A 327 -13.55 8.36 7.54
CA ASN A 327 -13.30 6.94 7.67
C ASN A 327 -11.99 6.53 6.98
N ALA A 328 -11.82 6.94 5.71
CA ALA A 328 -10.61 6.75 4.92
C ALA A 328 -9.38 7.26 5.67
N SER A 329 -9.46 8.47 6.21
CA SER A 329 -8.34 9.07 6.93
C SER A 329 -7.95 8.34 8.21
N LEU A 330 -8.93 7.88 8.99
CA LEU A 330 -8.65 7.11 10.20
C LEU A 330 -8.05 5.74 9.88
N LEU A 331 -8.56 5.08 8.83
CA LEU A 331 -8.07 3.78 8.39
C LEU A 331 -6.64 3.87 7.84
N GLY A 332 -6.39 4.82 6.93
CA GLY A 332 -5.07 5.12 6.37
C GLY A 332 -4.07 5.49 7.46
N ALA A 333 -4.40 6.44 8.35
CA ALA A 333 -3.50 6.86 9.42
C ALA A 333 -3.17 5.72 10.39
N GLY A 334 -4.13 4.83 10.67
CA GLY A 334 -3.90 3.64 11.49
C GLY A 334 -2.90 2.67 10.86
N ALA A 335 -3.02 2.41 9.55
CA ALA A 335 -2.14 1.47 8.85
C ALA A 335 -0.74 2.06 8.57
N VAL A 336 -0.67 3.32 8.09
CA VAL A 336 0.58 4.01 7.76
C VAL A 336 1.47 4.20 8.99
N SER A 337 0.89 4.61 10.13
CA SER A 337 1.65 4.80 11.38
C SER A 337 2.25 3.49 11.91
N LEU A 338 1.51 2.38 11.78
CA LEU A 338 1.98 1.06 12.17
C LEU A 338 3.05 0.54 11.21
N SER A 339 2.93 0.78 9.90
CA SER A 339 3.96 0.43 8.92
C SER A 339 5.33 0.96 9.33
N SER A 340 5.41 2.22 9.75
CA SER A 340 6.65 2.85 10.20
C SER A 340 7.20 2.21 11.47
N SER A 341 6.30 1.88 12.39
CA SER A 341 6.64 1.32 13.70
C SER A 341 7.16 -0.10 13.58
N TYR A 342 6.56 -0.92 12.72
CA TYR A 342 7.06 -2.24 12.37
C TYR A 342 8.44 -2.14 11.74
N ALA A 343 8.59 -1.37 10.66
CA ALA A 343 9.84 -1.25 9.93
C ALA A 343 11.01 -0.81 10.83
N THR A 344 10.79 0.23 11.65
CA THR A 344 11.82 0.73 12.58
C THR A 344 12.17 -0.31 13.65
N SER A 345 11.16 -0.95 14.25
CA SER A 345 11.41 -1.90 15.34
C SER A 345 12.05 -3.20 14.88
N GLU A 346 11.71 -3.66 13.67
CA GLU A 346 12.32 -4.81 13.00
C GLU A 346 13.80 -4.60 12.72
N VAL A 347 14.18 -3.42 12.22
CA VAL A 347 15.57 -3.05 11.95
C VAL A 347 16.37 -2.97 13.25
N LEU A 348 15.79 -2.38 14.29
CA LEU A 348 16.41 -2.30 15.62
C LEU A 348 16.46 -3.65 16.35
N GLY A 349 15.72 -4.67 15.89
CA GLY A 349 15.65 -5.98 16.54
C GLY A 349 15.01 -5.94 17.93
N VAL A 350 14.19 -4.92 18.21
CA VAL A 350 13.49 -4.77 19.50
C VAL A 350 12.13 -5.44 19.47
N LYS A 351 11.52 -5.66 20.64
CA LYS A 351 10.16 -6.22 20.74
C LYS A 351 9.16 -5.35 19.99
N HIS A 352 8.39 -5.96 19.09
CA HIS A 352 7.39 -5.30 18.24
C HIS A 352 6.27 -6.28 17.95
N SER A 353 5.04 -5.86 18.23
CA SER A 353 3.81 -6.58 17.91
C SER A 353 2.63 -5.83 18.51
N LEU A 354 1.48 -5.83 17.82
CA LEU A 354 0.20 -5.36 18.38
C LEU A 354 -0.34 -6.26 19.49
N HIS A 355 0.20 -7.47 19.67
CA HIS A 355 -0.08 -8.31 20.85
C HIS A 355 0.61 -7.82 22.12
N ARG A 356 1.56 -6.88 22.00
CA ARG A 356 2.29 -6.30 23.14
C ARG A 356 1.69 -4.98 23.55
N ARG A 357 1.54 -4.77 24.86
CA ARG A 357 1.13 -3.46 25.42
C ARG A 357 2.26 -2.45 25.26
N PHE A 358 1.92 -1.17 25.39
CA PHE A 358 2.88 -0.05 25.37
C PHE A 358 4.13 -0.30 26.23
N LYS A 359 3.95 -0.82 27.46
CA LYS A 359 5.06 -1.08 28.41
C LYS A 359 6.07 -2.12 27.90
N ASP A 360 5.62 -3.08 27.10
CA ASP A 360 6.44 -4.21 26.62
C ASP A 360 7.13 -3.91 25.28
N ALA A 361 6.59 -2.98 24.49
CA ALA A 361 7.07 -2.61 23.16
C ALA A 361 7.12 -1.08 22.98
N LYS A 362 7.88 -0.40 23.87
CA LYS A 362 7.94 1.07 23.94
C LYS A 362 8.39 1.73 22.64
N VAL A 363 9.38 1.14 21.95
CA VAL A 363 9.91 1.69 20.69
C VAL A 363 8.86 1.60 19.58
N PHE A 364 8.17 0.46 19.48
CA PHE A 364 7.12 0.24 18.49
C PHE A 364 5.98 1.26 18.66
N HIS A 365 5.37 1.31 19.84
CA HIS A 365 4.26 2.24 20.08
C HIS A 365 4.70 3.70 20.16
N GLY A 366 5.92 3.96 20.63
CA GLY A 366 6.50 5.29 20.68
C GLY A 366 6.77 5.87 19.29
N CYS A 367 7.21 5.04 18.33
CA CYS A 367 7.41 5.45 16.94
C CYS A 367 6.07 5.86 16.29
N ALA A 368 5.03 5.02 16.45
CA ALA A 368 3.67 5.35 15.96
C ALA A 368 3.18 6.66 16.57
N ALA A 369 3.25 6.77 17.91
CA ALA A 369 2.76 7.94 18.63
C ALA A 369 3.53 9.21 18.24
N ALA A 370 4.84 9.14 18.07
CA ALA A 370 5.66 10.28 17.66
C ALA A 370 5.30 10.75 16.24
N LEU A 371 5.15 9.82 15.28
CA LEU A 371 4.76 10.16 13.92
C LEU A 371 3.34 10.74 13.85
N ILE A 372 2.39 10.12 14.57
CA ILE A 372 1.01 10.62 14.68
C ILE A 372 0.99 12.03 15.28
N ALA A 373 1.68 12.25 16.40
CA ALA A 373 1.71 13.54 17.08
C ALA A 373 2.39 14.62 16.23
N ALA A 374 3.49 14.28 15.54
CA ALA A 374 4.18 15.21 14.66
C ALA A 374 3.30 15.62 13.48
N ALA A 375 2.67 14.65 12.79
CA ALA A 375 1.80 14.92 11.65
C ALA A 375 0.55 15.72 12.07
N ALA A 376 -0.08 15.34 13.19
CA ALA A 376 -1.19 16.09 13.78
C ALA A 376 -0.77 17.53 14.10
N GLY A 377 0.41 17.72 14.69
CA GLY A 377 0.98 19.03 14.99
C GLY A 377 1.14 19.91 13.74
N THR A 378 1.60 19.34 12.63
CA THR A 378 1.74 20.05 11.35
C THR A 378 0.39 20.57 10.82
N VAL A 379 -0.68 19.79 10.93
CA VAL A 379 -2.02 20.18 10.45
C VAL A 379 -2.65 21.29 11.32
N LEU A 380 -2.25 21.38 12.60
CA LEU A 380 -2.75 22.41 13.53
C LEU A 380 -2.12 23.78 13.30
N ILE A 381 -1.07 23.89 12.48
CA ILE A 381 -0.42 25.16 12.16
C ILE A 381 -1.42 26.12 11.47
N PRO A 382 -1.64 27.34 12.00
CA PRO A 382 -2.52 28.32 11.38
C PRO A 382 -2.08 28.69 9.96
N GLY A 383 -3.02 28.82 9.02
CA GLY A 383 -2.75 29.28 7.65
C GLY A 383 -2.03 28.29 6.72
N ALA A 384 -1.76 27.05 7.16
CA ALA A 384 -1.11 26.05 6.31
C ALA A 384 -1.97 25.72 5.05
N PRO A 385 -1.38 25.73 3.83
CA PRO A 385 -2.11 25.45 2.60
C PRO A 385 -2.36 23.95 2.42
N LEU A 386 -3.37 23.41 3.10
CA LEU A 386 -3.61 21.97 3.24
C LEU A 386 -3.69 21.23 1.89
N GLY A 387 -4.46 21.73 0.92
CA GLY A 387 -4.56 21.10 -0.41
C GLY A 387 -3.24 21.07 -1.21
N ALA A 388 -2.41 22.11 -1.07
CA ALA A 388 -1.09 22.14 -1.71
C ALA A 388 -0.14 21.11 -1.07
N ILE A 389 -0.19 20.97 0.26
CA ILE A 389 0.54 19.94 1.00
C ILE A 389 0.12 18.56 0.47
N THR A 390 -1.18 18.26 0.42
CA THR A 390 -1.70 16.98 -0.10
C THR A 390 -1.15 16.68 -1.50
N THR A 391 -1.18 17.66 -2.41
CA THR A 391 -0.71 17.48 -3.80
C THR A 391 0.79 17.16 -3.85
N LEU A 392 1.60 17.86 -3.05
CA LEU A 392 3.04 17.63 -2.94
C LEU A 392 3.36 16.24 -2.40
N VAL A 393 2.61 15.80 -1.39
CA VAL A 393 2.76 14.47 -0.81
C VAL A 393 2.48 13.38 -1.83
N GLN A 394 1.45 13.54 -2.66
CA GLN A 394 1.14 12.57 -3.74
C GLN A 394 2.26 12.49 -4.79
N ALA A 395 2.86 13.64 -5.15
CA ALA A 395 4.03 13.65 -6.03
C ALA A 395 5.23 12.92 -5.41
N LEU A 396 5.48 13.15 -4.11
CA LEU A 396 6.55 12.49 -3.37
C LEU A 396 6.34 10.98 -3.28
N ALA A 397 5.10 10.53 -3.07
CA ALA A 397 4.73 9.12 -3.02
C ALA A 397 5.11 8.38 -4.31
N GLY A 398 4.79 8.97 -5.46
CA GLY A 398 5.14 8.40 -6.77
C GLY A 398 6.65 8.25 -7.00
N ILE A 399 7.45 9.18 -6.47
CA ILE A 399 8.92 9.18 -6.62
C ILE A 399 9.58 8.12 -5.75
N LEU A 400 9.09 7.92 -4.52
CA LEU A 400 9.69 7.00 -3.55
C LEU A 400 9.20 5.55 -3.73
N LEU A 401 8.10 5.34 -4.45
CA LEU A 401 7.50 4.03 -4.69
C LEU A 401 8.41 2.97 -5.34
N PRO A 402 9.17 3.28 -6.41
CA PRO A 402 9.98 2.29 -7.12
C PRO A 402 10.98 1.54 -6.25
N VAL A 403 11.53 2.19 -5.21
CA VAL A 403 12.54 1.62 -4.32
C VAL A 403 12.01 0.37 -3.61
N ALA A 404 10.86 0.51 -2.94
CA ALA A 404 10.26 -0.58 -2.19
C ALA A 404 9.81 -1.73 -3.11
N LEU A 405 9.24 -1.41 -4.28
CA LEU A 405 8.73 -2.42 -5.21
C LEU A 405 9.85 -3.22 -5.87
N VAL A 406 10.96 -2.59 -6.26
CA VAL A 406 12.13 -3.28 -6.82
C VAL A 406 12.78 -4.19 -5.77
N LEU A 407 12.96 -3.72 -4.54
CA LEU A 407 13.51 -4.53 -3.45
C LEU A 407 12.61 -5.73 -3.13
N LEU A 408 11.28 -5.54 -3.08
CA LEU A 408 10.32 -6.62 -2.94
C LEU A 408 10.44 -7.65 -4.06
N LEU A 409 10.53 -7.19 -5.31
CA LEU A 409 10.64 -8.07 -6.47
C LEU A 409 11.95 -8.87 -6.46
N MET A 410 13.06 -8.26 -6.03
CA MET A 410 14.34 -8.96 -5.86
C MET A 410 14.26 -10.01 -4.75
N LEU A 411 13.70 -9.67 -3.58
CA LEU A 411 13.51 -10.61 -2.47
C LEU A 411 12.55 -11.77 -2.85
N CYS A 412 11.51 -11.49 -3.63
CA CYS A 412 10.55 -12.51 -4.07
C CYS A 412 11.07 -13.45 -5.16
N ASN A 413 12.21 -13.13 -5.77
CA ASN A 413 12.92 -13.99 -6.70
C ASN A 413 14.13 -14.69 -6.07
N ASP A 414 14.37 -14.44 -4.79
CA ASP A 414 15.47 -15.03 -4.05
C ASP A 414 15.14 -16.48 -3.65
N SER A 415 15.76 -17.43 -4.33
CA SER A 415 15.52 -18.86 -4.08
C SER A 415 16.03 -19.34 -2.74
N GLU A 416 17.00 -18.63 -2.13
CA GLU A 416 17.48 -18.98 -0.79
C GLU A 416 16.46 -18.60 0.29
N LEU A 417 15.70 -17.52 0.07
CA LEU A 417 14.64 -17.09 0.97
C LEU A 417 13.35 -17.90 0.77
N LEU A 418 12.83 -17.92 -0.45
CA LEU A 418 11.49 -18.44 -0.75
C LEU A 418 11.47 -19.90 -1.24
N GLY A 419 12.62 -20.46 -1.61
CA GLY A 419 12.72 -21.83 -2.11
C GLY A 419 11.71 -22.14 -3.23
N PRO A 420 10.78 -23.09 -3.03
CA PRO A 420 9.77 -23.47 -4.04
C PRO A 420 8.67 -22.41 -4.28
N LEU A 421 8.58 -21.38 -3.43
CA LEU A 421 7.54 -20.34 -3.47
C LEU A 421 8.02 -19.03 -4.14
N THR A 422 9.11 -19.09 -4.91
CA THR A 422 9.59 -17.96 -5.72
C THR A 422 8.59 -17.55 -6.80
N ASN A 423 8.71 -16.31 -7.28
CA ASN A 423 7.83 -15.78 -8.31
C ASN A 423 7.80 -16.63 -9.59
N SER A 424 6.58 -16.75 -10.14
CA SER A 424 6.38 -17.32 -11.46
C SER A 424 6.75 -16.30 -12.56
N ARG A 425 6.91 -16.78 -13.80
CA ARG A 425 7.30 -15.91 -14.94
C ARG A 425 6.27 -14.81 -15.23
N TRP A 426 4.98 -15.12 -15.08
CA TRP A 426 3.92 -14.15 -15.33
C TRP A 426 3.84 -13.11 -14.21
N MET A 427 4.01 -13.51 -12.94
CA MET A 427 4.08 -12.57 -11.80
C MET A 427 5.25 -11.59 -11.99
N ASN A 428 6.41 -12.09 -12.41
CA ASN A 428 7.55 -11.24 -12.72
C ASN A 428 7.25 -10.29 -13.89
N ALA A 429 6.60 -10.77 -14.96
CA ALA A 429 6.26 -9.92 -16.11
C ALA A 429 5.35 -8.74 -15.69
N VAL A 430 4.30 -9.02 -14.90
CA VAL A 430 3.39 -7.96 -14.43
C VAL A 430 4.07 -7.04 -13.43
N ALA A 431 4.87 -7.57 -12.50
CA ALA A 431 5.60 -6.75 -11.53
C ALA A 431 6.64 -5.84 -12.20
N VAL A 432 7.36 -6.34 -13.21
CA VAL A 432 8.30 -5.53 -14.02
C VAL A 432 7.55 -4.46 -14.80
N LEU A 433 6.41 -4.80 -15.40
CA LEU A 433 5.57 -3.84 -16.11
C LEU A 433 5.08 -2.74 -15.15
N ALA A 434 4.65 -3.10 -13.95
CA ALA A 434 4.22 -2.15 -12.92
C ALA A 434 5.37 -1.22 -12.50
N VAL A 435 6.55 -1.77 -12.21
CA VAL A 435 7.76 -0.97 -11.89
C VAL A 435 8.10 -0.02 -13.05
N ALA A 436 8.10 -0.52 -14.29
CA ALA A 436 8.42 0.27 -15.46
C ALA A 436 7.39 1.39 -15.70
N ALA A 437 6.10 1.09 -15.52
CA ALA A 437 5.05 2.10 -15.56
C ALA A 437 5.29 3.16 -14.49
N ILE A 438 5.36 2.80 -13.19
CA ILE A 438 5.56 3.74 -12.09
C ILE A 438 6.79 4.63 -12.32
N LEU A 439 7.93 4.05 -12.69
CA LEU A 439 9.15 4.80 -12.96
C LEU A 439 8.98 5.80 -14.12
N SER A 440 8.34 5.38 -15.21
CA SER A 440 8.06 6.25 -16.36
C SER A 440 7.16 7.41 -15.96
N LEU A 441 6.09 7.10 -15.23
CA LEU A 441 5.06 8.05 -14.84
C LEU A 441 5.59 9.07 -13.80
N SER A 442 6.33 8.61 -12.80
CA SER A 442 6.96 9.48 -11.79
C SER A 442 7.99 10.44 -12.40
N THR A 443 8.76 9.95 -13.38
CA THR A 443 9.73 10.81 -14.08
C THR A 443 9.03 11.84 -14.96
N MET A 444 7.96 11.45 -15.66
CA MET A 444 7.15 12.37 -16.45
C MET A 444 6.53 13.46 -15.57
N LEU A 445 5.98 13.08 -14.41
CA LEU A 445 5.44 14.03 -13.43
C LEU A 445 6.51 15.00 -12.95
N THR A 446 7.70 14.50 -12.60
CA THR A 446 8.78 15.34 -12.10
C THR A 446 9.28 16.32 -13.16
N ILE A 447 9.49 15.85 -14.40
CA ILE A 447 9.94 16.70 -15.52
C ILE A 447 8.91 17.80 -15.80
N THR A 448 7.63 17.44 -15.93
CA THR A 448 6.57 18.41 -16.24
C THR A 448 6.34 19.42 -15.09
N THR A 449 6.54 19.00 -13.84
CA THR A 449 6.42 19.89 -12.67
C THR A 449 7.59 20.89 -12.58
N VAL A 450 8.80 20.43 -12.89
CA VAL A 450 10.03 21.23 -12.74
C VAL A 450 10.27 22.12 -13.96
N PHE A 451 9.93 21.64 -15.15
CA PHE A 451 10.07 22.35 -16.43
C PHE A 451 8.70 22.53 -17.10
N PRO A 452 7.90 23.54 -16.70
CA PRO A 452 6.55 23.76 -17.24
C PRO A 452 6.52 24.02 -18.76
N GLY A 453 7.66 24.42 -19.34
CA GLY A 453 7.81 24.66 -20.79
C GLY A 453 8.27 23.44 -21.60
N ALA A 454 8.60 22.32 -20.96
CA ALA A 454 8.94 21.08 -21.68
C ALA A 454 7.67 20.50 -22.28
N GLY A 455 7.68 20.22 -23.59
CA GLY A 455 6.54 19.58 -24.24
C GLY A 455 6.26 18.22 -23.61
N ILE A 456 4.99 17.91 -23.34
CA ILE A 456 4.59 16.63 -22.74
C ILE A 456 5.06 15.43 -23.60
N ALA A 457 5.17 15.62 -24.90
CA ALA A 457 5.77 14.66 -25.82
C ALA A 457 7.28 14.45 -25.55
N GLU A 458 8.06 15.52 -25.33
CA GLU A 458 9.49 15.44 -25.04
C GLU A 458 9.75 14.74 -23.69
N ALA A 459 8.94 15.07 -22.67
CA ALA A 459 8.96 14.38 -21.39
C ALA A 459 8.61 12.89 -21.56
N ALA A 460 7.58 12.57 -22.35
CA ALA A 460 7.17 11.20 -22.64
C ALA A 460 8.27 10.40 -23.40
N TYR A 461 8.90 10.99 -24.41
CA TYR A 461 10.00 10.37 -25.16
C TYR A 461 11.25 10.16 -24.29
N ALA A 462 11.62 11.15 -23.47
CA ALA A 462 12.71 11.03 -22.51
C ALA A 462 12.45 9.90 -21.50
N THR A 463 11.21 9.76 -21.02
CA THR A 463 10.82 8.65 -20.13
C THR A 463 10.77 7.30 -20.82
N ALA A 464 10.21 7.21 -22.03
CA ALA A 464 10.16 5.96 -22.78
C ALA A 464 11.59 5.45 -23.11
N ALA A 465 12.50 6.37 -23.46
CA ALA A 465 13.91 6.07 -23.72
C ALA A 465 14.68 5.66 -22.46
N ALA A 466 14.46 6.36 -21.33
CA ALA A 466 15.15 6.05 -20.07
C ALA A 466 14.66 4.74 -19.43
N PHE A 467 13.35 4.43 -19.50
CA PHE A 467 12.75 3.33 -18.76
C PHE A 467 12.39 2.10 -19.59
N GLY A 468 12.32 2.22 -20.93
CA GLY A 468 12.42 1.06 -21.82
C GLY A 468 13.71 0.26 -21.54
N ALA A 469 14.82 0.96 -21.24
CA ALA A 469 16.08 0.34 -20.84
C ALA A 469 16.10 -0.17 -19.40
N GLY A 470 15.46 0.53 -18.45
CA GLY A 470 15.37 0.14 -17.03
C GLY A 470 14.48 -1.09 -16.78
N GLY A 471 13.29 -1.14 -17.40
CA GLY A 471 12.43 -2.33 -17.42
C GLY A 471 13.11 -3.51 -18.11
N CYS A 472 13.88 -3.27 -19.18
CA CYS A 472 14.73 -4.29 -19.79
C CYS A 472 15.86 -4.75 -18.85
N LEU A 473 16.52 -3.86 -18.10
CA LEU A 473 17.58 -4.21 -17.15
C LEU A 473 17.04 -5.04 -15.97
N VAL A 474 15.92 -4.63 -15.38
CA VAL A 474 15.22 -5.39 -14.33
C VAL A 474 14.73 -6.72 -14.89
N ALA A 475 14.16 -6.74 -16.10
CA ALA A 475 13.81 -7.98 -16.80
C ALA A 475 15.04 -8.86 -17.03
N ILE A 476 16.18 -8.32 -17.46
CA ILE A 476 17.43 -9.07 -17.67
C ILE A 476 17.92 -9.68 -16.35
N VAL A 477 17.85 -8.95 -15.24
CA VAL A 477 18.19 -9.46 -13.90
C VAL A 477 17.25 -10.60 -13.48
N LEU A 478 15.95 -10.44 -13.69
CA LEU A 478 14.92 -11.37 -13.21
C LEU A 478 14.70 -12.58 -14.12
N PHE A 479 14.87 -12.42 -15.44
CA PHE A 479 14.73 -13.49 -16.44
C PHE A 479 16.01 -14.30 -16.63
N ARG A 480 17.19 -13.79 -16.23
CA ARG A 480 18.38 -14.62 -16.03
C ARG A 480 18.21 -15.49 -14.78
N ARG A 481 17.35 -16.51 -14.90
CA ARG A 481 17.32 -17.62 -13.96
C ARG A 481 18.73 -18.22 -13.88
N ARG A 482 19.42 -18.06 -12.75
CA ARG A 482 20.28 -19.16 -12.32
C ARG A 482 19.34 -20.31 -11.99
N ARG A 483 19.36 -21.34 -12.85
CA ARG A 483 18.79 -22.64 -12.49
C ARG A 483 19.47 -23.00 -11.17
N VAL A 484 18.69 -23.23 -10.12
CA VAL A 484 19.21 -23.84 -8.90
C VAL A 484 19.82 -25.18 -9.32
N THR A 485 21.15 -25.20 -9.43
CA THR A 485 21.95 -26.41 -9.63
C THR A 485 22.11 -27.07 -8.27
N GLY A 486 21.04 -27.72 -7.85
CA GLY A 486 21.03 -28.64 -6.71
C GLY A 486 20.03 -29.74 -7.03
N PRO A 487 20.23 -30.99 -6.54
CA PRO A 487 19.26 -32.04 -6.75
C PRO A 487 17.91 -31.53 -6.24
N ARG A 488 16.93 -31.42 -7.16
CA ARG A 488 15.54 -31.15 -6.78
C ARG A 488 15.14 -32.30 -5.86
N GLN A 489 15.32 -32.16 -4.55
CA GLN A 489 14.53 -32.96 -3.62
C GLN A 489 13.09 -32.73 -4.04
N GLN A 490 12.43 -33.77 -4.52
CA GLN A 490 11.04 -33.72 -4.91
C GLN A 490 10.24 -33.44 -3.64
N LEU A 491 10.10 -32.16 -3.28
CA LEU A 491 9.28 -31.75 -2.15
C LEU A 491 7.86 -32.20 -2.45
N THR A 492 7.31 -32.98 -1.52
CA THR A 492 5.89 -33.39 -1.55
C THR A 492 5.00 -32.13 -1.57
N PRO A 493 3.76 -32.23 -2.08
CA PRO A 493 2.82 -31.11 -2.05
C PRO A 493 2.63 -30.50 -0.65
N TRP A 494 2.71 -31.33 0.39
CA TRP A 494 2.64 -30.87 1.77
C TRP A 494 3.87 -30.07 2.18
N GLN A 495 5.08 -30.59 1.93
CA GLN A 495 6.34 -29.88 2.23
C GLN A 495 6.44 -28.54 1.50
N ARG A 496 5.91 -28.42 0.29
CA ARG A 496 5.84 -27.12 -0.42
C ARG A 496 4.87 -26.15 0.24
N ARG A 497 3.71 -26.62 0.68
CA ARG A 497 2.70 -25.79 1.36
C ARG A 497 3.13 -25.34 2.75
N THR A 498 4.03 -26.08 3.39
CA THR A 498 4.54 -25.74 4.72
C THR A 498 5.98 -25.25 4.67
N TRP A 499 6.48 -24.86 3.50
CA TRP A 499 7.85 -24.37 3.34
C TRP A 499 8.05 -23.06 4.10
N SER A 500 9.00 -23.03 5.03
CA SER A 500 9.46 -21.83 5.72
C SER A 500 10.92 -21.57 5.37
N SER A 501 11.32 -20.30 5.37
CA SER A 501 12.72 -19.92 5.17
C SER A 501 13.60 -20.51 6.28
N PRO A 502 14.87 -20.88 6.01
CA PRO A 502 15.85 -21.16 7.05
C PRO A 502 16.04 -19.94 7.98
N ALA A 503 16.65 -20.16 9.15
CA ALA A 503 17.02 -19.04 10.01
C ALA A 503 17.92 -18.05 9.25
N LEU A 504 17.58 -16.76 9.25
CA LEU A 504 18.24 -15.72 8.45
C LEU A 504 19.77 -15.70 8.63
N GLU A 505 20.25 -15.97 9.84
CA GLU A 505 21.69 -16.05 10.17
C GLU A 505 22.46 -17.12 9.37
N ARG A 506 21.75 -18.13 8.85
CA ARG A 506 22.33 -19.23 8.08
C ARG A 506 22.25 -18.99 6.58
N ILE A 507 21.59 -17.93 6.14
CA ILE A 507 21.43 -17.62 4.73
C ILE A 507 22.54 -16.64 4.35
N ALA A 508 23.28 -16.95 3.28
CA ALA A 508 24.32 -16.06 2.79
C ALA A 508 23.72 -14.69 2.42
N PRO A 509 24.48 -13.59 2.44
CA PRO A 509 24.02 -12.32 1.87
C PRO A 509 23.61 -12.51 0.40
N ALA A 510 22.69 -11.70 -0.12
CA ALA A 510 22.23 -11.86 -1.49
C ALA A 510 23.42 -11.79 -2.48
N GLU A 511 23.52 -12.78 -3.38
CA GLU A 511 24.56 -12.78 -4.42
C GLU A 511 24.45 -11.50 -5.26
N ARG A 512 25.46 -10.63 -5.13
CA ARG A 512 25.51 -9.35 -5.84
C ARG A 512 25.86 -9.56 -7.30
N THR A 513 24.87 -9.90 -8.12
CA THR A 513 25.06 -9.90 -9.58
C THR A 513 25.39 -8.49 -10.07
N ARG A 514 26.28 -8.35 -11.06
CA ARG A 514 26.64 -7.02 -11.63
C ARG A 514 25.41 -6.23 -12.08
N ALA A 515 24.43 -6.93 -12.65
CA ALA A 515 23.17 -6.34 -13.09
C ALA A 515 22.28 -5.90 -11.92
N GLY A 516 22.26 -6.65 -10.81
CA GLY A 516 21.58 -6.24 -9.57
C GLY A 516 22.23 -5.01 -8.91
N ILE A 517 23.56 -4.95 -8.87
CA ILE A 517 24.28 -3.76 -8.38
C ILE A 517 23.95 -2.54 -9.25
N LEU A 518 24.00 -2.70 -10.58
CA LEU A 518 23.69 -1.62 -11.52
C LEU A 518 22.24 -1.14 -11.36
N THR A 519 21.29 -2.07 -11.22
CA THR A 519 19.87 -1.76 -11.02
C THR A 519 19.66 -0.93 -9.75
N LEU A 520 20.26 -1.36 -8.64
CA LEU A 520 20.19 -0.64 -7.39
C LEU A 520 20.87 0.75 -7.48
N ALA A 521 22.06 0.84 -8.09
CA ALA A 521 22.76 2.10 -8.28
C ALA A 521 21.95 3.10 -9.13
N LEU A 522 21.35 2.63 -10.22
CA LEU A 522 20.44 3.44 -11.07
C LEU A 522 19.21 3.90 -10.30
N LEU A 523 18.60 3.02 -9.50
CA LEU A 523 17.43 3.33 -8.68
C LEU A 523 17.73 4.40 -7.62
N ARG A 524 18.90 4.31 -6.98
CA ARG A 524 19.36 5.33 -6.02
C ARG A 524 19.64 6.67 -6.72
N GLY A 525 20.34 6.63 -7.86
CA GLY A 525 20.61 7.83 -8.67
C GLY A 525 19.31 8.52 -9.10
N TYR A 526 18.36 7.74 -9.61
CA TYR A 526 17.02 8.19 -9.95
C TYR A 526 16.33 8.91 -8.79
N THR A 527 16.23 8.24 -7.64
CA THR A 527 15.53 8.78 -6.47
C THR A 527 16.15 10.08 -5.98
N LEU A 528 17.49 10.15 -5.89
CA LEU A 528 18.20 11.36 -5.48
C LEU A 528 17.98 12.52 -6.46
N VAL A 529 18.05 12.26 -7.77
CA VAL A 529 17.81 13.28 -8.80
C VAL A 529 16.38 13.81 -8.70
N MET A 530 15.39 12.92 -8.59
CA MET A 530 13.98 13.33 -8.50
C MET A 530 13.71 14.14 -7.23
N ILE A 531 14.25 13.75 -6.08
CA ILE A 531 14.15 14.51 -4.83
C ILE A 531 14.79 15.90 -4.98
N MET A 532 15.99 15.98 -5.55
CA MET A 532 16.69 17.26 -5.76
C MET A 532 15.89 18.21 -6.67
N LEU A 533 15.32 17.69 -7.76
CA LEU A 533 14.49 18.48 -8.67
C LEU A 533 13.22 19.01 -7.96
N LEU A 534 12.58 18.17 -7.14
CA LEU A 534 11.37 18.54 -6.41
C LEU A 534 11.67 19.59 -5.32
N LEU A 535 12.79 19.43 -4.59
CA LEU A 535 13.26 20.44 -3.63
C LEU A 535 13.61 21.77 -4.30
N ALA A 536 14.25 21.74 -5.48
CA ALA A 536 14.54 22.96 -6.25
C ALA A 536 13.25 23.69 -6.66
N LYS A 537 12.20 22.95 -7.04
CA LYS A 537 10.88 23.52 -7.35
C LYS A 537 10.18 24.10 -6.13
N LEU A 538 10.26 23.44 -4.98
CA LEU A 538 9.72 23.98 -3.73
C LEU A 538 10.43 25.26 -3.31
N GLY A 539 11.77 25.30 -3.45
CA GLY A 539 12.56 26.50 -3.19
C GLY A 539 12.17 27.67 -4.08
N SER A 540 11.90 27.42 -5.37
CA SER A 540 11.46 28.49 -6.28
C SER A 540 10.04 28.99 -5.97
N LEU A 541 9.13 28.11 -5.57
CA LEU A 541 7.78 28.48 -5.14
C LEU A 541 7.75 29.26 -3.81
N ALA A 542 8.70 29.01 -2.93
CA ALA A 542 8.82 29.74 -1.65
C ALA A 542 9.51 31.11 -1.79
N ALA A 543 10.23 31.33 -2.90
CA ALA A 543 10.90 32.59 -3.21
C ALA A 543 10.02 33.58 -4.00
N THR A 544 8.87 33.12 -4.47
CA THR A 544 7.80 33.90 -5.12
C THR A 544 6.66 34.12 -4.15
#